data_AF-A0A6M1L526-F1
#
_entry.id   AF-A0A6M1L526-F1
#
_cell.length_a   1.000
_cell.length_b   1.000
_cell.length_c   1.000
_cell.angle_alpha   90.00
_cell.angle_beta   90.00
_cell.angle_gamma   90.00
#
_symmetry.space_group_name_H-M   'P 1'
#
loop_
_entity.id
_entity.type
_entity.pdbx_description
1 polymer ?
#
loop_
_entity_poly.entity_id
_entity_poly.type
_entity_poly.pdbx_seq_one_letter_code
_entity_poly.pdbx_strand_id
1 'polypeptide(L)'
;MTGDDPQRGRRPWRPLLVTAAVVTLVAAALTVPALLPDDDAGPPAVLPTTGPTATSEPAPPDATASVPPTPAPSSTSATPAATTGAPNPPPGGGDSLVEAANRLDQVIGAGLADGGIRDDVGIDLRNELRNLTREVTGGEGELGPGVARLREKVSIRLREKGLSPAYAQQLDAAITALGAAQV
;
A
#
# COMPACT_ATOMS: atom_id res chain seq x y z
N MET A 1 -67.49 -3.55 33.58
CA MET A 1 -66.03 -3.42 33.42
C MET A 1 -65.68 -3.95 32.04
N THR A 2 -65.18 -3.06 31.20
CA THR A 2 -64.83 -3.19 29.78
C THR A 2 -63.64 -4.13 29.58
N GLY A 3 -63.58 -4.87 28.47
CA GLY A 3 -62.41 -5.65 28.08
C GLY A 3 -62.68 -6.57 26.90
N ASP A 4 -62.52 -6.01 25.70
CA ASP A 4 -62.81 -6.57 24.38
C ASP A 4 -61.66 -7.46 23.84
N ASP A 5 -62.02 -8.23 22.81
CA ASP A 5 -61.24 -8.89 21.74
C ASP A 5 -60.34 -10.15 21.97
N PRO A 6 -60.53 -11.22 21.16
CA PRO A 6 -59.70 -12.42 21.10
C PRO A 6 -58.68 -12.38 19.94
N GLN A 7 -57.38 -12.46 20.23
CA GLN A 7 -56.35 -12.61 19.20
C GLN A 7 -55.92 -14.08 19.04
N ARG A 8 -56.30 -14.64 17.88
CA ARG A 8 -55.80 -15.88 17.30
C ARG A 8 -54.29 -15.76 17.04
N GLY A 9 -53.52 -16.68 17.60
CA GLY A 9 -52.11 -16.87 17.26
C GLY A 9 -51.76 -18.35 17.15
N ARG A 10 -52.26 -19.03 16.12
CA ARG A 10 -51.87 -20.41 15.79
C ARG A 10 -50.40 -20.41 15.34
N ARG A 11 -49.50 -20.96 16.16
CA ARG A 11 -48.13 -21.31 15.75
C ARG A 11 -47.98 -22.82 15.56
N PRO A 12 -47.95 -23.34 14.33
CA PRO A 12 -47.27 -24.60 14.00
C PRO A 12 -45.81 -24.27 13.60
N TRP A 13 -44.78 -24.84 14.24
CA TRP A 13 -44.16 -26.15 13.94
C TRP A 13 -43.66 -26.18 12.47
N ARG A 14 -42.37 -26.24 12.15
CA ARG A 14 -41.40 -27.31 12.49
C ARG A 14 -39.93 -26.94 12.15
N PRO A 15 -38.97 -27.69 12.73
CA PRO A 15 -37.51 -27.55 12.58
C PRO A 15 -36.92 -28.40 11.42
N LEU A 16 -35.72 -28.06 10.96
CA LEU A 16 -34.85 -29.00 10.22
C LEU A 16 -33.36 -28.76 10.54
N LEU A 17 -32.76 -29.76 11.18
CA LEU A 17 -31.33 -30.01 11.37
C LEU A 17 -30.76 -30.73 10.14
N VAL A 18 -29.55 -30.38 9.66
CA VAL A 18 -28.52 -31.29 9.06
C VAL A 18 -27.18 -30.50 9.03
N THR A 19 -26.21 -30.59 9.96
CA THR A 19 -25.09 -31.56 10.18
C THR A 19 -24.21 -31.95 8.97
N ALA A 20 -22.94 -31.47 8.93
CA ALA A 20 -21.72 -32.20 8.49
C ALA A 20 -20.46 -31.30 8.75
N ALA A 21 -19.62 -31.56 9.76
CA ALA A 21 -18.40 -32.42 9.72
C ALA A 21 -17.25 -31.82 8.87
N VAL A 22 -16.25 -31.16 9.49
CA VAL A 22 -14.95 -31.71 9.97
C VAL A 22 -14.03 -32.24 8.84
N VAL A 23 -12.98 -31.44 8.56
CA VAL A 23 -11.58 -31.79 8.19
C VAL A 23 -11.31 -32.81 7.07
N THR A 24 -10.73 -32.31 5.96
CA THR A 24 -9.77 -32.99 5.07
C THR A 24 -8.69 -31.97 4.67
N LEU A 25 -7.57 -31.88 5.39
CA LEU A 25 -6.26 -32.47 5.06
C LEU A 25 -5.77 -32.29 3.61
N VAL A 26 -4.81 -31.35 3.49
CA VAL A 26 -3.66 -31.26 2.57
C VAL A 26 -3.41 -32.46 1.65
N ALA A 27 -3.39 -32.23 0.33
CA ALA A 27 -2.53 -32.96 -0.61
C ALA A 27 -2.26 -32.14 -1.89
N ALA A 28 -0.99 -32.14 -2.28
CA ALA A 28 -0.34 -31.42 -3.37
C ALA A 28 -0.90 -31.64 -4.78
N ALA A 29 -0.73 -30.64 -5.66
CA ALA A 29 -0.10 -30.83 -6.96
C ALA A 29 0.33 -29.48 -7.58
N LEU A 30 1.64 -29.28 -7.68
CA LEU A 30 2.30 -28.27 -8.49
C LEU A 30 2.08 -28.60 -9.97
N THR A 31 1.46 -27.70 -10.74
CA THR A 31 1.55 -27.70 -12.20
C THR A 31 1.59 -26.28 -12.73
N VAL A 32 2.80 -25.71 -12.81
CA VAL A 32 3.09 -24.53 -13.64
C VAL A 32 3.72 -25.07 -14.93
N PRO A 33 3.07 -25.01 -16.11
CA PRO A 33 3.78 -25.19 -17.35
C PRO A 33 4.58 -23.92 -17.63
N ALA A 34 5.89 -24.06 -17.60
CA ALA A 34 6.82 -23.07 -18.12
C ALA A 34 6.57 -22.88 -19.63
N LEU A 35 6.10 -21.70 -20.02
CA LEU A 35 6.26 -21.18 -21.38
C LEU A 35 7.29 -20.06 -21.31
N LEU A 36 8.56 -20.43 -21.42
CA LEU A 36 9.60 -19.51 -21.91
C LEU A 36 9.42 -19.41 -23.43
N PRO A 37 9.22 -18.21 -23.99
CA PRO A 37 9.53 -18.00 -25.39
C PRO A 37 11.06 -17.99 -25.59
N ASP A 38 11.53 -18.86 -26.47
CA ASP A 38 12.84 -18.78 -27.11
C ASP A 38 12.90 -17.47 -27.91
N ASP A 39 13.46 -16.42 -27.33
CA ASP A 39 13.98 -15.29 -28.09
C ASP A 39 15.36 -15.68 -28.64
N ASP A 40 15.30 -16.44 -29.73
CA ASP A 40 16.41 -16.74 -30.64
C ASP A 40 16.79 -15.44 -31.37
N ALA A 41 17.34 -14.48 -30.63
CA ALA A 41 17.94 -13.26 -31.18
C ALA A 41 19.45 -13.46 -31.28
N GLY A 42 19.86 -14.32 -32.22
CA GLY A 42 21.25 -14.37 -32.67
C GLY A 42 21.69 -12.99 -33.20
N PRO A 43 22.93 -12.54 -32.91
CA PRO A 43 23.40 -11.23 -33.35
C PRO A 43 23.59 -11.23 -34.89
N PRO A 44 23.05 -10.25 -35.64
CA PRO A 44 23.42 -10.10 -37.03
C PRO A 44 24.89 -9.66 -37.15
N ALA A 45 25.53 -10.27 -38.13
CA ALA A 45 26.96 -10.24 -38.41
C ALA A 45 27.58 -8.84 -38.53
N VAL A 46 28.81 -8.75 -38.02
CA VAL A 46 29.78 -7.69 -38.31
C VAL A 46 30.07 -7.61 -39.81
N LEU A 47 30.00 -6.40 -40.37
CA LEU A 47 30.57 -6.09 -41.69
C LEU A 47 31.87 -5.28 -41.52
N PRO A 48 32.96 -5.64 -42.23
CA PRO A 48 34.20 -4.88 -42.20
C PRO A 48 34.11 -3.62 -43.06
N THR A 49 34.60 -2.49 -42.57
CA THR A 49 34.94 -1.34 -43.42
C THR A 49 36.34 -0.87 -43.05
N THR A 50 37.25 -1.10 -44.00
CA THR A 50 38.62 -0.59 -44.06
C THR A 50 38.63 0.89 -44.45
N GLY A 51 39.35 1.71 -43.69
CA GLY A 51 39.72 3.09 -44.06
C GLY A 51 41.05 3.48 -43.40
N PRO A 52 41.92 4.26 -44.06
CA PRO A 52 43.38 4.15 -43.91
C PRO A 52 44.00 4.94 -42.75
N THR A 53 45.19 4.48 -42.40
CA THR A 53 46.18 4.95 -41.42
C THR A 53 46.54 6.43 -41.51
N ALA A 54 46.62 7.11 -40.37
CA ALA A 54 47.51 8.26 -40.18
C ALA A 54 48.07 8.28 -38.75
N THR A 55 49.37 8.00 -38.67
CA THR A 55 50.31 8.20 -37.56
C THR A 55 50.27 9.62 -37.00
N SER A 56 50.23 9.75 -35.66
CA SER A 56 51.22 10.52 -34.86
C SER A 56 50.86 10.49 -33.36
N GLU A 57 51.83 10.10 -32.54
CA GLU A 57 51.94 10.28 -31.09
C GLU A 57 53.29 11.01 -30.86
N PRO A 58 53.61 11.69 -29.72
CA PRO A 58 52.81 12.41 -28.70
C PRO A 58 53.29 13.87 -28.49
N ALA A 59 52.51 14.67 -27.74
CA ALA A 59 53.07 15.68 -26.82
C ALA A 59 52.04 16.02 -25.72
N PRO A 60 52.36 15.94 -24.42
CA PRO A 60 51.49 16.39 -23.35
C PRO A 60 51.73 17.89 -23.05
N PRO A 61 50.69 18.72 -22.88
CA PRO A 61 50.81 19.92 -22.08
C PRO A 61 50.39 19.67 -20.63
N ASP A 62 51.26 20.12 -19.74
CA ASP A 62 51.12 20.19 -18.29
C ASP A 62 49.81 20.82 -17.78
N ALA A 63 49.33 20.18 -16.71
CA ALA A 63 48.83 20.75 -15.46
C ALA A 63 47.91 21.99 -15.46
N THR A 64 46.74 21.74 -14.84
CA THR A 64 46.03 22.59 -13.87
C THR A 64 44.66 23.09 -14.34
N ALA A 65 43.67 22.21 -14.26
CA ALA A 65 42.30 22.62 -14.02
C ALA A 65 41.96 22.32 -12.56
N SER A 66 41.95 23.36 -11.72
CA SER A 66 41.39 23.29 -10.37
C SER A 66 39.90 22.96 -10.47
N VAL A 67 39.53 21.74 -10.11
CA VAL A 67 38.14 21.34 -9.91
C VAL A 67 37.67 21.95 -8.58
N PRO A 68 36.59 22.73 -8.53
CA PRO A 68 36.03 23.18 -7.26
C PRO A 68 35.46 21.97 -6.49
N PRO A 69 35.62 21.90 -5.15
CA PRO A 69 35.10 20.78 -4.38
C PRO A 69 33.57 20.74 -4.48
N THR A 70 33.04 19.57 -4.84
CA THR A 70 31.62 19.24 -4.74
C THR A 70 31.18 19.32 -3.27
N PRO A 71 30.12 20.06 -2.90
CA PRO A 71 29.60 20.00 -1.55
C PRO A 71 28.98 18.63 -1.31
N ALA A 72 29.49 17.89 -0.32
CA ALA A 72 28.86 16.67 0.18
C ALA A 72 27.50 17.03 0.82
N PRO A 73 26.43 16.24 0.60
CA PRO A 73 25.19 16.45 1.33
C PRO A 73 25.41 16.10 2.80
N SER A 74 25.21 17.09 3.68
CA SER A 74 25.14 16.88 5.11
C SER A 74 23.96 15.97 5.44
N SER A 75 24.24 14.72 5.79
CA SER A 75 23.28 13.81 6.40
C SER A 75 22.98 14.28 7.82
N THR A 76 22.09 15.28 7.91
CA THR A 76 21.53 15.72 9.17
C THR A 76 20.59 14.61 9.65
N SER A 77 21.06 13.79 10.59
CA SER A 77 20.23 12.80 11.25
C SER A 77 19.23 13.54 12.13
N ALA A 78 18.07 13.88 11.55
CA ALA A 78 16.96 14.44 12.30
C ALA A 78 16.42 13.34 13.21
N THR A 79 16.60 13.54 14.52
CA THR A 79 15.87 12.75 15.52
C THR A 79 14.38 13.05 15.34
N PRO A 80 13.49 12.05 15.23
CA PRO A 80 12.08 12.31 15.05
C PRO A 80 11.57 13.14 16.23
N ALA A 81 11.05 14.33 15.92
CA ALA A 81 10.27 15.07 16.89
C ALA A 81 9.03 14.23 17.20
N ALA A 82 8.82 13.87 18.46
CA ALA A 82 7.57 13.28 18.88
C ALA A 82 6.47 14.31 18.66
N THR A 83 5.76 14.22 17.53
CA THR A 83 4.58 15.04 17.23
C THR A 83 3.48 14.64 18.20
N THR A 84 3.51 15.25 19.38
CA THR A 84 2.43 15.18 20.35
C THR A 84 1.32 16.08 19.81
N GLY A 85 0.45 15.49 19.01
CA GLY A 85 -0.62 16.24 18.37
C GLY A 85 -1.47 15.38 17.45
N ALA A 86 -1.88 14.19 17.90
CA ALA A 86 -3.06 13.58 17.32
C ALA A 86 -4.24 14.53 17.57
N PRO A 87 -4.94 15.04 16.54
CA PRO A 87 -6.16 15.79 16.76
C PRO A 87 -7.13 14.87 17.48
N ASN A 88 -7.52 15.24 18.70
CA ASN A 88 -8.54 14.52 19.44
C ASN A 88 -9.82 14.56 18.60
N PRO A 89 -10.44 13.44 18.23
CA PRO A 89 -11.65 13.46 17.42
C PRO A 89 -12.75 14.23 18.15
N PRO A 90 -13.54 15.05 17.45
CA PRO A 90 -14.62 15.80 18.06
C PRO A 90 -15.63 14.84 18.72
N PRO A 91 -16.10 15.14 19.94
CA PRO A 91 -17.10 14.29 20.57
C PRO A 91 -18.45 14.48 19.88
N GLY A 92 -18.98 13.43 19.24
CA GLY A 92 -20.42 13.35 18.91
C GLY A 92 -20.82 13.11 17.46
N GLY A 93 -19.90 12.88 16.54
CA GLY A 93 -20.20 12.41 15.18
C GLY A 93 -18.99 11.70 14.63
N GLY A 94 -19.15 10.49 14.06
CA GLY A 94 -18.03 9.81 13.40
C GLY A 94 -17.45 10.70 12.30
N ASP A 95 -16.13 10.69 12.13
CA ASP A 95 -15.46 11.43 11.04
C ASP A 95 -16.13 11.07 9.69
N SER A 96 -16.30 12.05 8.80
CA SER A 96 -16.72 11.74 7.43
C SER A 96 -15.65 10.89 6.73
N LEU A 97 -16.03 10.10 5.71
CA LEU A 97 -15.07 9.31 4.94
C LEU A 97 -13.90 10.15 4.42
N VAL A 98 -14.18 11.36 3.93
CA VAL A 98 -13.17 12.28 3.40
C VAL A 98 -12.22 12.77 4.50
N GLU A 99 -12.73 13.12 5.68
CA GLU A 99 -11.88 13.54 6.81
C GLU A 99 -11.00 12.41 7.32
N ALA A 100 -11.54 11.20 7.43
CA ALA A 100 -10.79 10.03 7.84
C ALA A 100 -9.70 9.67 6.80
N ALA A 101 -10.03 9.76 5.51
CA ALA A 101 -9.06 9.57 4.43
C ALA A 101 -7.93 10.63 4.48
N ASN A 102 -8.27 11.90 4.70
CA ASN A 102 -7.27 12.96 4.84
C ASN A 102 -6.34 12.71 6.04
N ARG A 103 -6.86 12.22 7.18
CA ARG A 103 -6.02 11.87 8.34
C ARG A 103 -5.07 10.72 8.01
N LEU A 104 -5.53 9.71 7.27
CA LEU A 104 -4.66 8.62 6.82
C LEU A 104 -3.59 9.12 5.85
N ASP A 105 -3.91 10.01 4.90
CA ASP A 105 -2.91 10.59 4.00
C ASP A 105 -1.85 11.42 4.76
N GLN A 106 -2.25 12.12 5.83
CA GLN A 106 -1.30 12.81 6.71
C GLN A 106 -0.32 11.85 7.39
N VAL A 107 -0.79 10.69 7.87
CA VAL A 107 0.10 9.65 8.44
C VAL A 107 1.07 9.13 7.38
N ILE A 108 0.60 8.89 6.15
CA ILE A 108 1.45 8.48 5.03
C ILE A 108 2.49 9.56 4.72
N GLY A 109 2.08 10.83 4.68
CA GLY A 109 2.98 11.97 4.44
C GLY A 109 4.05 12.13 5.52
N ALA A 110 3.67 12.02 6.79
CA ALA A 110 4.61 12.04 7.91
C ALA A 110 5.61 10.89 7.82
N GLY A 111 5.15 9.69 7.51
CA GLY A 111 6.00 8.52 7.39
C GLY A 111 6.97 8.55 6.21
N LEU A 112 6.58 9.17 5.10
CA LEU A 112 7.48 9.45 3.98
C LEU A 112 8.56 10.48 4.38
N ALA A 113 8.16 11.56 5.05
CA ALA A 113 9.08 12.60 5.50
C ALA A 113 10.14 12.08 6.49
N ASP A 114 9.73 11.18 7.38
CA ASP A 114 10.60 10.59 8.40
C ASP A 114 11.38 9.36 7.90
N GLY A 115 11.17 8.94 6.64
CA GLY A 115 11.78 7.73 6.07
C GLY A 115 11.26 6.42 6.68
N GLY A 116 10.21 6.48 7.50
CA GLY A 116 9.54 5.33 8.10
C GLY A 116 8.62 4.58 7.13
N ILE A 117 8.38 5.14 5.94
CA ILE A 117 7.67 4.54 4.80
C ILE A 117 8.56 4.73 3.58
N ARG A 118 8.84 3.67 2.83
CA ARG A 118 9.55 3.80 1.54
C ARG A 118 8.69 4.54 0.52
N ASP A 119 9.31 5.29 -0.40
CA ASP A 119 8.61 6.10 -1.40
C ASP A 119 7.60 5.29 -2.26
N ASP A 120 8.02 4.11 -2.74
CA ASP A 120 7.18 3.21 -3.52
C ASP A 120 5.96 2.73 -2.74
N VAL A 121 6.14 2.45 -1.44
CA VAL A 121 5.06 2.07 -0.54
C VAL A 121 4.10 3.23 -0.29
N GLY A 122 4.60 4.44 -0.05
CA GLY A 122 3.74 5.60 0.16
C GLY A 122 2.87 5.92 -1.07
N ILE A 123 3.44 5.80 -2.27
CA ILE A 123 2.70 5.94 -3.54
C ILE A 123 1.60 4.88 -3.65
N ASP A 124 1.93 3.61 -3.39
CA ASP A 124 0.96 2.50 -3.41
C ASP A 124 -0.21 2.77 -2.44
N LEU A 125 0.08 3.10 -1.18
CA LEU A 125 -0.94 3.37 -0.16
C LEU A 125 -1.84 4.56 -0.52
N ARG A 126 -1.28 5.65 -1.07
CA ARG A 126 -2.05 6.81 -1.53
C ARG A 126 -2.96 6.49 -2.70
N ASN A 127 -2.49 5.67 -3.63
CA ASN A 127 -3.29 5.22 -4.76
C ASN A 127 -4.47 4.37 -4.30
N GLU A 128 -4.23 3.43 -3.38
CA GLU A 128 -5.28 2.59 -2.79
C GLU A 128 -6.31 3.42 -2.02
N LEU A 129 -5.87 4.36 -1.19
CA LEU A 129 -6.75 5.26 -0.46
C LEU A 129 -7.63 6.10 -1.39
N ARG A 130 -7.04 6.65 -2.47
CA ARG A 130 -7.78 7.44 -3.47
C ARG A 130 -8.82 6.58 -4.19
N ASN A 131 -8.44 5.37 -4.60
CA ASN A 131 -9.33 4.44 -5.28
C ASN A 131 -10.51 4.05 -4.37
N LEU A 132 -10.22 3.65 -3.13
CA LEU A 132 -11.24 3.34 -2.12
C LEU A 132 -12.21 4.49 -1.91
N THR A 133 -11.69 5.70 -1.69
CA THR A 133 -12.53 6.88 -1.45
C THR A 133 -13.42 7.18 -2.66
N ARG A 134 -12.87 7.05 -3.87
CA ARG A 134 -13.64 7.25 -5.11
C ARG A 134 -14.72 6.19 -5.30
N GLU A 135 -14.39 4.92 -5.12
CA GLU A 135 -15.34 3.80 -5.27
C GLU A 135 -16.53 3.95 -4.30
N VAL A 136 -16.26 4.28 -3.03
CA VAL A 136 -17.30 4.40 -2.02
C VAL A 136 -18.16 5.65 -2.24
N THR A 137 -17.55 6.81 -2.49
CA THR A 137 -18.31 8.05 -2.75
C THR A 137 -19.06 8.02 -4.08
N GLY A 138 -18.60 7.24 -5.06
CA GLY A 138 -19.29 6.99 -6.33
C GLY A 138 -20.39 5.92 -6.24
N GLY A 139 -20.52 5.23 -5.10
CA GLY A 139 -21.45 4.11 -4.94
C GLY A 139 -21.06 2.85 -5.75
N GLU A 140 -19.81 2.78 -6.20
CA GLU A 140 -19.26 1.68 -7.01
C GLU A 140 -18.62 0.59 -6.13
N GLY A 141 -18.45 0.84 -4.82
CA GLY A 141 -17.85 -0.10 -3.89
C GLY A 141 -18.26 0.09 -2.44
N GLU A 142 -18.01 -0.93 -1.64
CA GLU A 142 -18.25 -0.93 -0.20
C GLU A 142 -16.96 -0.57 0.56
N LEU A 143 -17.10 0.17 1.67
CA LEU A 143 -15.96 0.60 2.48
C LEU A 143 -15.21 -0.56 3.12
N GLY A 144 -15.92 -1.57 3.63
CA GLY A 144 -15.35 -2.69 4.39
C GLY A 144 -14.28 -3.48 3.62
N PRO A 145 -14.58 -4.02 2.44
CA PRO A 145 -13.60 -4.75 1.62
C PRO A 145 -12.36 -3.91 1.28
N GLY A 146 -12.53 -2.61 0.97
CA GLY A 146 -11.41 -1.73 0.69
C GLY A 146 -10.50 -1.50 1.89
N VAL A 147 -11.08 -1.26 3.07
CA VAL A 147 -10.35 -1.13 4.34
C VAL A 147 -9.58 -2.40 4.67
N ALA A 148 -10.16 -3.58 4.44
CA ALA A 148 -9.49 -4.86 4.65
C ALA A 148 -8.27 -5.04 3.71
N ARG A 149 -8.41 -4.67 2.43
CA ARG A 149 -7.30 -4.69 1.46
C ARG A 149 -6.17 -3.76 1.89
N LEU A 150 -6.50 -2.58 2.41
CA LEU A 150 -5.51 -1.61 2.87
C LEU A 150 -4.75 -2.11 4.10
N ARG A 151 -5.43 -2.74 5.07
CA ARG A 151 -4.79 -3.38 6.23
C ARG A 151 -3.86 -4.53 5.83
N GLU A 152 -4.26 -5.33 4.84
CA GLU A 152 -3.38 -6.38 4.31
C GLU A 152 -2.12 -5.80 3.68
N LYS A 153 -2.25 -4.75 2.86
CA LYS A 153 -1.08 -4.06 2.27
C LYS A 153 -0.12 -3.55 3.35
N VAL A 154 -0.62 -2.85 4.37
CA VAL A 154 0.21 -2.41 5.51
C VAL A 154 0.94 -3.59 6.16
N SER A 155 0.24 -4.71 6.38
CA SER A 155 0.82 -5.91 6.99
C SER A 155 1.90 -6.54 6.11
N ILE A 156 1.70 -6.59 4.79
CA ILE A 156 2.71 -7.04 3.82
C ILE A 156 3.94 -6.14 3.88
N ARG A 157 3.77 -4.81 3.79
CA ARG A 157 4.89 -3.87 3.75
C ARG A 157 5.71 -3.86 5.04
N LEU A 158 5.06 -4.10 6.18
CA LEU A 158 5.75 -4.29 7.45
C LEU A 158 6.65 -5.53 7.40
N ARG A 159 6.16 -6.68 6.90
CA ARG A 159 6.96 -7.91 6.76
C ARG A 159 8.13 -7.74 5.79
N GLU A 160 7.91 -6.98 4.72
CA GLU A 160 8.91 -6.66 3.69
C GLU A 160 9.90 -5.57 4.11
N LYS A 161 9.75 -5.00 5.33
CA LYS A 161 10.54 -3.86 5.82
C LYS A 161 10.43 -2.60 4.96
N GLY A 162 9.37 -2.48 4.16
CA GLY A 162 9.02 -1.24 3.45
C GLY A 162 8.25 -0.23 4.30
N LEU A 163 7.89 -0.66 5.52
CA LEU A 163 7.17 0.12 6.50
C LEU A 163 7.77 -0.13 7.88
N SER A 164 8.09 0.93 8.62
CA SER A 164 8.58 0.82 9.99
C SER A 164 7.46 0.37 10.94
N PRO A 165 7.78 -0.33 12.04
CA PRO A 165 6.78 -0.76 13.02
C PRO A 165 5.97 0.40 13.63
N ALA A 166 6.61 1.54 13.87
CA ALA A 166 5.96 2.72 14.44
C ALA A 166 4.88 3.28 13.50
N TYR A 167 5.21 3.45 12.21
CA TYR A 167 4.23 3.92 11.22
C TYR A 167 3.18 2.86 10.88
N ALA A 168 3.48 1.57 10.98
CA ALA A 168 2.48 0.51 10.82
C ALA A 168 1.36 0.62 11.86
N GLN A 169 1.70 0.92 13.13
CA GLN A 169 0.70 1.13 14.18
C GLN A 169 -0.15 2.37 13.94
N GLN A 170 0.47 3.49 13.53
CA GLN A 170 -0.25 4.71 13.22
C GLN A 170 -1.19 4.53 12.02
N LEU A 171 -0.74 3.82 10.98
CA LEU A 171 -1.54 3.49 9.82
C LEU A 171 -2.70 2.56 10.21
N ASP A 172 -2.49 1.51 11.00
CA ASP A 172 -3.60 0.63 11.43
C ASP A 172 -4.65 1.37 12.26
N ALA A 173 -4.25 2.28 13.13
CA ALA A 173 -5.17 3.14 13.88
C ALA A 173 -5.98 4.06 12.93
N ALA A 174 -5.33 4.69 11.96
CA ALA A 174 -5.99 5.54 10.97
C ALA A 174 -6.91 4.74 10.03
N ILE A 175 -6.52 3.53 9.64
CA ILE A 175 -7.34 2.60 8.84
C ILE A 175 -8.57 2.13 9.63
N THR A 176 -8.41 1.91 10.93
CA THR A 176 -9.54 1.57 11.82
C THR A 176 -10.53 2.72 11.92
N ALA A 177 -10.05 3.96 12.05
CA ALA A 177 -10.89 5.15 12.01
C ALA A 177 -11.58 5.32 10.64
N LEU A 178 -10.87 5.07 9.54
CA LEU A 178 -11.43 5.07 8.19
C LEU A 178 -12.58 4.08 8.05
N GLY A 179 -12.44 2.85 8.59
CA GLY A 179 -13.49 1.85 8.56
C GLY A 179 -14.71 2.16 9.42
N ALA A 180 -14.61 3.11 10.34
CA ALA A 180 -15.71 3.60 11.17
C ALA A 180 -16.34 4.90 10.64
N ALA A 181 -15.84 5.41 9.50
CA ALA A 181 -16.26 6.69 8.95
C ALA A 181 -17.67 6.63 8.35
N GLN A 182 -18.33 7.79 8.32
CA GLN A 182 -19.64 7.96 7.70
C GLN A 182 -19.50 8.09 6.18
N VAL A 183 -20.24 7.28 5.43
CA VAL A 183 -20.23 7.20 3.95
C VAL A 183 -21.50 7.79 3.34
#